data_AF-A0A934DTB2-F1
#
_entry.id   AF-A0A934DTB2-F1
#
_cell.length_a   1.000
_cell.length_b   1.000
_cell.length_c   1.000
_cell.angle_alpha   90.00
_cell.angle_beta   90.00
_cell.angle_gamma   90.00
#
_symmetry.space_group_name_H-M   'P 1'
#
loop_
_entity.id
_entity.type
_entity.pdbx_description
1 polymer ?
#
loop_
_entity_poly.entity_id
_entity_poly.type
_entity_poly.pdbx_seq_one_letter_code
_entity_poly.pdbx_strand_id
1 'polypeptide(L)'
;MTSLTQAQPVESVVMPESARAERHELSLLLGGRCRACAELLPRGAIFRGEPCPLCHEPSVMDDRDRAVIVEFLAHRANVRVGMLALAIGVSHLLIGWVPIVSSLVIAASTAWIRLQIIQPAARILTPARGRVAVWTARVATSAFVAGTLILNELVTLLPFVGAVTKGLIAAGEVLLVAWANARYMRWQVDRDEDGLAVAWWEYGLLVAAFGVLVLSAIGLVAAAIAVVIAAQAVAEGLIH
;
A
#
# COMPACT_ATOMS: atom_id res chain seq x y z
N MET A 1 29.97 -51.12 -15.63
CA MET A 1 28.64 -50.93 -15.01
C MET A 1 28.52 -49.47 -14.66
N THR A 2 28.03 -48.66 -15.60
CA THR A 2 27.87 -47.21 -15.44
C THR A 2 26.46 -46.91 -15.93
N SER A 3 25.54 -46.79 -14.99
CA SER A 3 24.14 -46.47 -15.27
C SER A 3 24.08 -44.98 -15.63
N LEU A 4 23.76 -44.70 -16.89
CA LEU A 4 23.46 -43.36 -17.38
C LEU A 4 22.08 -42.98 -16.85
N THR A 5 22.06 -41.97 -15.98
CA THR A 5 20.86 -41.31 -15.47
C THR A 5 20.13 -40.67 -16.64
N GLN A 6 19.02 -41.29 -17.04
CA GLN A 6 18.16 -40.84 -18.13
C GLN A 6 17.45 -39.57 -17.67
N ALA A 7 17.84 -38.41 -18.22
CA ALA A 7 17.14 -37.15 -18.02
C ALA A 7 15.73 -37.28 -18.59
N GLN A 8 14.71 -37.23 -17.72
CA GLN A 8 13.32 -37.16 -18.17
C GLN A 8 13.11 -35.83 -18.90
N PRO A 9 12.48 -35.83 -20.10
CA PRO A 9 12.14 -34.60 -20.78
C PRO A 9 11.15 -33.81 -19.92
N VAL A 10 11.45 -32.54 -19.69
CA VAL A 10 10.52 -31.58 -19.10
C VAL A 10 9.32 -31.53 -20.05
N GLU A 11 8.27 -32.27 -19.68
CA GLU A 11 6.99 -32.25 -20.35
C GLU A 11 6.49 -30.82 -20.26
N SER A 12 6.62 -30.08 -21.36
CA SER A 12 6.06 -28.74 -21.45
C SER A 12 4.57 -28.92 -21.21
N VAL A 13 4.08 -28.39 -20.09
CA VAL A 13 2.66 -28.43 -19.75
C VAL A 13 1.94 -27.62 -20.84
N VAL A 14 1.50 -28.32 -21.89
CA VAL A 14 0.71 -27.74 -22.98
C VAL A 14 -0.65 -27.43 -22.37
N MET A 15 -0.78 -26.20 -21.90
CA MET A 15 -2.07 -25.70 -21.42
C MET A 15 -3.09 -25.77 -22.55
N PRO A 16 -4.29 -26.31 -22.31
CA PRO A 16 -5.36 -26.33 -23.31
C PRO A 16 -5.66 -24.92 -23.80
N GLU A 17 -6.01 -24.80 -25.07
CA GLU A 17 -6.20 -23.52 -25.76
C GLU A 17 -7.32 -22.68 -25.12
N SER A 18 -8.37 -23.33 -24.60
CA SER A 18 -9.42 -22.70 -23.78
C SER A 18 -8.88 -22.03 -22.53
N ALA A 19 -7.95 -22.66 -21.81
CA ALA A 19 -7.33 -22.08 -20.62
C ALA A 19 -6.39 -20.91 -20.95
N ARG A 20 -5.83 -20.85 -22.16
CA ARG A 20 -5.08 -19.67 -22.62
C ARG A 20 -6.02 -18.51 -22.95
N ALA A 21 -7.13 -18.79 -23.63
CA ALA A 21 -8.14 -17.78 -23.94
C ALA A 21 -8.73 -17.18 -22.66
N GLU A 22 -9.15 -18.01 -21.70
CA GLU A 22 -9.65 -17.56 -20.39
C GLU A 22 -8.63 -16.68 -19.65
N ARG A 23 -7.34 -17.07 -19.62
CA ARG A 23 -6.29 -16.25 -19.00
C ARG A 23 -6.08 -14.93 -19.73
N HIS A 24 -6.21 -14.92 -21.06
CA HIS A 24 -6.07 -13.71 -21.85
C HIS A 24 -7.22 -12.74 -21.58
N GLU A 25 -8.45 -13.22 -21.60
CA GLU A 25 -9.64 -12.45 -21.24
C GLU A 25 -9.56 -11.89 -19.81
N LEU A 26 -9.13 -12.72 -18.85
CA LEU A 26 -8.87 -12.28 -17.47
C LEU A 26 -7.82 -11.16 -17.42
N SER A 27 -6.77 -11.27 -18.23
CA SER A 27 -5.70 -10.26 -18.27
C SER A 27 -6.18 -8.92 -18.86
N LEU A 28 -7.11 -8.96 -19.81
CA LEU A 28 -7.75 -7.76 -20.36
C LEU A 28 -8.64 -7.09 -19.31
N LEU A 29 -9.45 -7.87 -18.59
CA LEU A 29 -10.30 -7.38 -17.50
C LEU A 29 -9.46 -6.76 -16.37
N LEU A 30 -8.37 -7.43 -15.97
CA LEU A 30 -7.39 -6.90 -15.00
C LEU A 30 -6.73 -5.59 -15.48
N GLY A 31 -6.60 -5.40 -16.78
CA GLY A 31 -6.10 -4.19 -17.42
C GLY A 31 -7.13 -3.07 -17.54
N GLY A 32 -8.37 -3.28 -17.10
CA GLY A 32 -9.47 -2.33 -17.28
C GLY A 32 -9.97 -2.26 -18.73
N ARG A 33 -9.85 -3.35 -19.48
CA ARG A 33 -10.21 -3.44 -20.90
C ARG A 33 -11.35 -4.41 -21.13
N CYS A 34 -12.15 -4.18 -22.16
CA CYS A 34 -13.23 -5.08 -22.55
C CYS A 34 -12.65 -6.45 -23.00
N ARG A 35 -13.24 -7.55 -22.53
CA ARG A 35 -12.84 -8.92 -22.91
C ARG A 35 -13.00 -9.21 -24.41
N ALA A 36 -13.99 -8.59 -25.06
CA ALA A 36 -14.33 -8.86 -26.46
C ALA A 36 -13.54 -8.00 -27.46
N CYS A 37 -13.34 -6.72 -27.17
CA CYS A 37 -12.73 -5.78 -28.13
C CYS A 37 -11.44 -5.12 -27.63
N ALA A 38 -10.98 -5.43 -26.40
CA ALA A 38 -9.80 -4.85 -25.76
C ALA A 38 -9.82 -3.31 -25.58
N GLU A 39 -10.96 -2.66 -25.81
CA GLU A 39 -11.14 -1.21 -25.62
C GLU A 39 -11.05 -0.83 -24.14
N LEU A 40 -10.57 0.38 -23.84
CA LEU A 40 -10.49 0.85 -22.46
C LEU A 40 -11.89 1.08 -21.90
N LEU A 41 -12.21 0.43 -20.78
CA LEU A 41 -13.49 0.62 -20.12
C LEU A 41 -13.49 1.88 -19.25
N PRO A 42 -14.62 2.61 -19.16
CA PRO A 42 -14.78 3.70 -18.22
C PRO A 42 -14.55 3.26 -16.78
N ARG A 43 -14.12 4.19 -15.92
CA ARG A 43 -13.82 3.91 -14.51
C ARG A 43 -15.05 3.33 -13.79
N GLY A 44 -14.87 2.18 -13.14
CA GLY A 44 -15.95 1.50 -12.42
C GLY A 44 -16.92 0.72 -13.31
N ALA A 45 -16.83 0.80 -14.64
CA ALA A 45 -17.75 0.12 -15.55
C ALA A 45 -17.77 -1.41 -15.35
N ILE A 46 -16.59 -2.03 -15.15
CA ILE A 46 -16.44 -3.47 -14.88
C ILE A 46 -17.22 -3.87 -13.61
N PHE A 47 -17.16 -3.04 -12.57
CA PHE A 47 -17.79 -3.34 -11.28
C PHE A 47 -19.29 -3.07 -11.28
N ARG A 48 -19.74 -2.12 -12.09
CA ARG A 48 -21.17 -1.78 -12.24
C ARG A 48 -21.88 -2.60 -13.31
N GLY A 49 -21.15 -3.45 -14.03
CA GLY A 49 -21.71 -4.22 -15.14
C GLY A 49 -22.13 -3.36 -16.34
N GLU A 50 -21.57 -2.15 -16.48
CA GLU A 50 -21.90 -1.26 -17.59
C GLU A 50 -21.39 -1.88 -18.91
N PRO A 51 -22.20 -1.88 -19.99
CA PRO A 51 -21.77 -2.44 -21.27
C PRO A 51 -20.61 -1.63 -21.86
N CYS A 52 -19.74 -2.31 -22.61
CA CYS A 52 -18.65 -1.63 -23.30
C CYS A 52 -19.18 -0.53 -24.24
N PRO A 53 -18.62 0.70 -24.22
CA PRO A 53 -19.11 1.78 -25.07
C PRO A 53 -18.90 1.53 -26.57
N LEU A 54 -18.00 0.61 -26.94
CA LEU A 54 -17.69 0.27 -28.33
C LEU A 54 -18.48 -0.94 -28.81
N CYS A 55 -18.25 -2.10 -28.19
CA CYS A 55 -18.84 -3.37 -28.66
C CYS A 55 -20.15 -3.75 -27.94
N HIS A 56 -20.58 -2.97 -26.94
CA HIS A 56 -21.79 -3.21 -26.14
C HIS A 56 -21.81 -4.56 -25.38
N GLU A 57 -20.70 -5.29 -25.40
CA GLU A 57 -20.53 -6.52 -24.63
C GLU A 57 -20.71 -6.20 -23.13
N PRO A 58 -21.56 -6.94 -22.40
CA PRO A 58 -21.71 -6.76 -20.97
C PRO A 58 -20.38 -7.02 -20.27
N SER A 59 -19.94 -6.08 -19.43
CA SER A 59 -18.71 -6.19 -18.66
C SER A 59 -18.89 -6.90 -17.31
N VAL A 60 -20.09 -7.46 -17.08
CA VAL A 60 -20.45 -8.18 -15.85
C VAL A 60 -19.52 -9.37 -15.68
N MET A 61 -18.69 -9.32 -14.65
CA MET A 61 -17.92 -10.48 -14.20
C MET A 61 -18.84 -11.48 -13.52
N ASP A 62 -18.67 -12.77 -13.83
CA ASP A 62 -19.29 -13.84 -13.06
C ASP A 62 -18.73 -13.83 -11.61
N ASP A 63 -19.55 -14.24 -10.65
CA ASP A 63 -19.18 -14.27 -9.22
C ASP A 63 -17.97 -15.17 -8.97
N ARG A 64 -17.84 -16.24 -9.77
CA ARG A 64 -16.71 -17.17 -9.72
C ARG A 64 -15.41 -16.51 -10.20
N ASP A 65 -15.47 -15.76 -11.29
CA ASP A 65 -14.31 -15.02 -11.82
C ASP A 65 -13.92 -13.89 -10.88
N ARG A 66 -14.90 -13.23 -10.24
CA ARG A 66 -14.67 -12.23 -9.20
C ARG A 66 -13.91 -12.81 -8.02
N ALA A 67 -14.30 -13.97 -7.51
CA ALA A 67 -13.61 -14.60 -6.39
C ALA A 67 -12.15 -14.93 -6.73
N VAL A 68 -11.88 -15.54 -7.89
CA VAL A 68 -10.54 -15.94 -8.33
C VAL A 68 -9.64 -14.71 -8.56
N ILE A 69 -10.17 -13.67 -9.22
CA ILE A 69 -9.43 -12.42 -9.44
C ILE A 69 -9.09 -11.75 -8.11
N VAL A 70 -10.06 -11.64 -7.21
CA VAL A 70 -9.87 -11.00 -5.90
C VAL A 70 -8.83 -11.75 -5.08
N GLU A 71 -8.88 -13.09 -5.06
CA GLU A 71 -7.92 -13.92 -4.35
C GLU A 71 -6.51 -13.80 -4.93
N PHE A 72 -6.38 -13.86 -6.27
CA PHE A 72 -5.09 -13.71 -6.95
C PHE A 72 -4.47 -12.32 -6.71
N LEU A 73 -5.28 -11.26 -6.77
CA LEU A 73 -4.84 -9.90 -6.49
C LEU A 73 -4.47 -9.71 -5.03
N ALA A 74 -5.26 -10.26 -4.10
CA ALA A 74 -4.98 -10.21 -2.66
C ALA A 74 -3.67 -10.94 -2.33
N HIS A 75 -3.46 -12.13 -2.89
CA HIS A 75 -2.23 -12.89 -2.69
C HIS A 75 -1.01 -12.12 -3.21
N ARG A 76 -1.07 -11.61 -4.44
CA ARG A 76 0.03 -10.84 -5.04
C ARG A 76 0.31 -9.54 -4.29
N ALA A 77 -0.73 -8.86 -3.81
CA ALA A 77 -0.59 -7.67 -2.98
C ALA A 77 0.07 -8.00 -1.64
N ASN A 78 -0.38 -9.06 -0.96
CA ASN A 78 0.19 -9.50 0.32
C ASN A 78 1.66 -9.90 0.20
N VAL A 79 2.04 -10.63 -0.85
CA VAL A 79 3.45 -11.00 -1.09
C VAL A 79 4.30 -9.75 -1.33
N ARG A 80 3.85 -8.80 -2.14
CA ARG A 80 4.58 -7.54 -2.39
C ARG A 80 4.72 -6.69 -1.13
N VAL A 81 3.64 -6.56 -0.36
CA VAL A 81 3.63 -5.82 0.91
C VAL A 81 4.53 -6.51 1.94
N GLY A 82 4.50 -7.84 2.02
CA GLY A 82 5.37 -8.63 2.89
C GLY A 82 6.85 -8.49 2.52
N MET A 83 7.19 -8.56 1.23
CA MET A 83 8.56 -8.32 0.76
C MET A 83 9.03 -6.90 1.08
N LEU A 84 8.17 -5.89 0.92
CA LEU A 84 8.49 -4.52 1.28
C LEU A 84 8.72 -4.38 2.79
N ALA A 85 7.83 -4.93 3.63
CA ALA A 85 7.98 -4.90 5.08
C ALA A 85 9.26 -5.60 5.54
N LEU A 86 9.60 -6.75 4.92
CA LEU A 86 10.85 -7.45 5.16
C LEU A 86 12.05 -6.58 4.78
N ALA A 87 12.04 -5.98 3.58
CA ALA A 87 13.11 -5.11 3.11
C ALA A 87 13.33 -3.93 4.07
N ILE A 88 12.26 -3.28 4.52
CA ILE A 88 12.32 -2.16 5.47
C ILE A 88 12.85 -2.60 6.83
N GLY A 89 12.38 -3.75 7.35
CA GLY A 89 12.87 -4.32 8.60
C GLY A 89 14.36 -4.62 8.53
N VAL A 90 14.82 -5.27 7.46
CA VAL A 90 16.25 -5.56 7.22
C VAL A 90 17.05 -4.25 7.05
N SER A 91 16.54 -3.26 6.32
CA SER A 91 17.21 -1.97 6.18
C SER A 91 17.39 -1.24 7.52
N HIS A 92 16.41 -1.31 8.42
CA HIS A 92 16.53 -0.73 9.76
C HIS A 92 17.52 -1.50 10.65
N LEU A 93 17.67 -2.82 10.46
CA LEU A 93 18.70 -3.60 11.15
C LEU A 93 20.12 -3.28 10.65
N LEU A 94 20.28 -2.99 9.35
CA LEU A 94 21.59 -2.79 8.71
C LEU A 94 22.05 -1.33 8.63
N ILE A 95 21.13 -0.37 8.66
CA ILE A 95 21.42 1.05 8.41
C ILE A 95 20.57 1.97 9.30
N GLY A 96 19.76 1.42 10.20
CA GLY A 96 18.87 2.19 11.08
C GLY A 96 19.58 3.07 12.11
N TRP A 97 20.91 3.03 12.17
CA TRP A 97 21.74 3.97 12.91
C TRP A 97 21.99 5.29 12.16
N VAL A 98 21.64 5.39 10.87
CA VAL A 98 21.76 6.63 10.08
C VAL A 98 20.38 7.26 9.88
N PRO A 99 20.06 8.39 10.54
CA PRO A 99 18.73 9.02 10.49
C PRO A 99 18.26 9.36 9.06
N ILE A 100 19.20 9.78 8.20
CA ILE A 100 18.91 10.13 6.80
C ILE A 100 18.42 8.92 6.01
N VAL A 101 19.03 7.75 6.21
CA VAL A 101 18.65 6.53 5.49
C VAL A 101 17.29 6.03 5.95
N SER A 102 17.01 6.08 7.25
CA SER A 102 15.68 5.73 7.79
C SER A 102 14.58 6.63 7.19
N SER A 103 14.85 7.94 7.08
CA SER A 103 13.93 8.90 6.46
C SER A 103 13.67 8.59 4.98
N LEU A 104 14.72 8.22 4.23
CA LEU A 104 14.60 7.84 2.81
C LEU A 104 13.81 6.53 2.63
N VAL A 105 14.05 5.52 3.48
CA VAL A 105 13.32 4.25 3.44
C VAL A 105 11.83 4.49 3.69
N ILE A 106 11.50 5.29 4.68
CA ILE A 106 10.12 5.66 5.02
C ILE A 106 9.45 6.45 3.87
N ALA A 107 10.16 7.40 3.27
CA ALA A 107 9.67 8.15 2.11
C ALA A 107 9.41 7.24 0.89
N ALA A 108 10.34 6.33 0.60
CA ALA A 108 10.20 5.35 -0.48
C ALA A 108 9.02 4.40 -0.23
N SER A 109 8.84 3.96 1.01
CA SER A 109 7.73 3.09 1.44
C SER A 109 6.38 3.80 1.27
N THR A 110 6.32 5.06 1.68
CA THR A 110 5.15 5.92 1.49
C THR A 110 4.80 6.10 0.01
N ALA A 111 5.82 6.39 -0.81
CA ALA A 111 5.64 6.51 -2.25
C ALA A 111 5.17 5.20 -2.88
N TRP A 112 5.74 4.07 -2.47
CA TRP A 112 5.33 2.74 -2.91
C TRP A 112 3.87 2.44 -2.58
N ILE A 113 3.45 2.65 -1.32
CA ILE A 113 2.05 2.45 -0.89
C ILE A 113 1.10 3.33 -1.73
N ARG A 114 1.48 4.59 -1.97
CA ARG A 114 0.68 5.51 -2.80
C ARG A 114 0.53 5.01 -4.24
N LEU A 115 1.61 4.53 -4.84
CA LEU A 115 1.63 4.08 -6.23
C LEU A 115 0.95 2.71 -6.43
N GLN A 116 1.11 1.79 -5.48
CA GLN A 116 0.67 0.40 -5.64
C GLN A 116 -0.70 0.10 -5.02
N ILE A 117 -1.15 0.87 -4.02
CA ILE A 117 -2.42 0.62 -3.32
C ILE A 117 -3.42 1.74 -3.63
N ILE A 118 -3.02 2.99 -3.39
CA ILE A 118 -3.94 4.14 -3.45
C ILE A 118 -4.30 4.48 -4.92
N GLN A 119 -3.30 4.57 -5.81
CA GLN A 119 -3.52 4.95 -7.20
C GLN A 119 -4.42 3.98 -7.99
N PRO A 120 -4.23 2.65 -7.90
CA PRO A 120 -5.09 1.70 -8.61
C PRO A 120 -6.54 1.79 -8.15
N ALA A 121 -6.78 1.84 -6.83
CA ALA A 121 -8.13 2.01 -6.28
C ALA A 121 -8.80 3.32 -6.73
N ALA A 122 -8.03 4.40 -6.82
CA ALA A 122 -8.53 5.70 -7.30
C ALA A 122 -9.02 5.69 -8.76
N ARG A 123 -8.52 4.76 -9.58
CA ARG A 123 -8.97 4.60 -10.98
C ARG A 123 -10.31 3.89 -11.07
N ILE A 124 -10.76 3.23 -10.02
CA ILE A 124 -12.02 2.48 -9.99
C ILE A 124 -13.17 3.37 -9.51
N LEU A 125 -12.90 4.22 -8.51
CA LEU A 125 -13.89 5.10 -7.89
C LEU A 125 -14.39 6.22 -8.81
N THR A 126 -15.62 6.69 -8.56
CA THR A 126 -16.12 7.95 -9.13
C THR A 126 -15.17 9.14 -8.84
N PRO A 127 -15.12 10.17 -9.71
CA PRO A 127 -14.25 11.33 -9.51
C PRO A 127 -14.48 12.10 -8.20
N ALA A 128 -15.74 12.13 -7.72
CA ALA A 128 -16.11 12.81 -6.48
C ALA A 128 -15.56 12.06 -5.25
N ARG A 129 -15.91 10.77 -5.10
CA ARG A 129 -15.46 9.91 -3.99
C ARG A 129 -13.96 9.63 -4.04
N GLY A 130 -13.42 9.40 -5.24
CA GLY A 130 -12.00 9.13 -5.47
C GLY A 130 -11.10 10.22 -4.92
N ARG A 131 -11.45 11.51 -5.04
CA ARG A 131 -10.65 12.59 -4.46
C ARG A 131 -10.59 12.52 -2.94
N VAL A 132 -11.74 12.40 -2.26
CA VAL A 132 -11.80 12.36 -0.80
C VAL A 132 -11.10 11.11 -0.26
N ALA A 133 -11.38 9.94 -0.84
CA ALA A 133 -10.75 8.69 -0.44
C ALA A 133 -9.22 8.72 -0.62
N VAL A 134 -8.73 9.21 -1.76
CA VAL A 134 -7.29 9.32 -2.04
C VAL A 134 -6.61 10.28 -1.08
N TRP A 135 -7.18 11.46 -0.84
CA TRP A 135 -6.60 12.42 0.09
C TRP A 135 -6.61 11.88 1.52
N THR A 136 -7.71 11.25 1.95
CA THR A 136 -7.81 10.65 3.29
C THR A 136 -6.72 9.60 3.47
N ALA A 137 -6.59 8.68 2.53
CA ALA A 137 -5.56 7.64 2.53
C ALA A 137 -4.13 8.20 2.53
N ARG A 138 -3.88 9.24 1.73
CA ARG A 138 -2.56 9.90 1.66
C ARG A 138 -2.20 10.59 2.97
N VAL A 139 -3.14 11.36 3.54
CA VAL A 139 -2.93 12.10 4.78
C VAL A 139 -2.80 11.14 5.96
N ALA A 140 -3.67 10.13 6.04
CA ALA A 140 -3.58 9.09 7.08
C ALA A 140 -2.24 8.35 7.00
N THR A 141 -1.81 7.93 5.81
CA THR A 141 -0.50 7.30 5.62
C THR A 141 0.64 8.19 6.12
N SER A 142 0.61 9.49 5.77
CA SER A 142 1.61 10.44 6.26
C SER A 142 1.55 10.65 7.77
N ALA A 143 0.36 10.62 8.37
CA ALA A 143 0.17 10.73 9.81
C ALA A 143 0.74 9.52 10.56
N PHE A 144 0.50 8.29 10.06
CA PHE A 144 1.10 7.07 10.59
C PHE A 144 2.63 7.13 10.55
N VAL A 145 3.18 7.51 9.41
CA VAL A 145 4.62 7.66 9.20
C VAL A 145 5.23 8.66 10.18
N ALA A 146 4.61 9.83 10.34
CA ALA A 146 5.07 10.83 11.28
C ALA A 146 5.00 10.31 12.74
N GLY A 147 3.93 9.59 13.09
CA GLY A 147 3.78 8.94 14.38
C GLY A 147 4.87 7.90 14.66
N THR A 148 5.21 7.07 13.67
CA THR A 148 6.29 6.09 13.81
C THR A 148 7.66 6.73 13.91
N LEU A 149 7.92 7.84 13.21
CA LEU A 149 9.17 8.58 13.39
C LEU A 149 9.31 9.05 14.85
N ILE A 150 8.25 9.63 15.43
CA ILE A 150 8.24 10.02 16.85
C ILE A 150 8.47 8.79 17.74
N LEU A 151 7.75 7.70 17.51
CA LEU A 151 7.88 6.48 18.31
C LEU A 151 9.29 5.88 18.21
N ASN A 152 9.89 5.86 17.03
CA ASN A 152 11.25 5.39 16.81
C ASN A 152 12.25 6.27 17.56
N GLU A 153 12.08 7.59 17.54
CA GLU A 153 12.95 8.49 18.30
C GLU A 153 12.81 8.29 19.82
N LEU A 154 11.60 8.06 20.32
CA LEU A 154 11.38 7.69 21.73
C LEU A 154 12.08 6.36 22.07
N VAL A 155 12.04 5.38 21.17
CA VAL A 155 12.73 4.10 21.33
C VAL A 155 14.26 4.27 21.26
N THR A 156 14.79 5.31 20.60
CA THR A 156 16.23 5.64 20.66
C THR A 156 16.70 5.91 22.09
N LEU A 157 15.80 6.36 22.98
CA LEU A 157 16.13 6.64 24.38
C LEU A 157 16.28 5.35 25.21
N LEU A 158 15.88 4.18 24.67
CA LEU A 158 16.03 2.88 25.34
C LEU A 158 17.37 2.23 24.94
N PRO A 159 18.34 2.10 25.86
CA PRO A 159 19.62 1.49 25.54
C PRO A 159 19.46 -0.02 25.24
N PHE A 160 20.33 -0.54 24.36
CA PHE A 160 20.47 -1.97 23.98
C PHE A 160 19.32 -2.66 23.21
N VAL A 161 18.08 -2.18 23.27
CA VAL A 161 16.94 -2.80 22.56
C VAL A 161 16.52 -2.02 21.29
N GLY A 162 17.05 -0.81 21.11
CA GLY A 162 16.56 0.15 20.13
C GLY A 162 16.55 -0.34 18.68
N ALA A 163 17.59 -1.02 18.20
CA ALA A 163 17.69 -1.39 16.78
C ALA A 163 16.66 -2.45 16.34
N VAL A 164 16.53 -3.54 17.11
CA VAL A 164 15.57 -4.62 16.81
C VAL A 164 14.14 -4.11 16.98
N THR A 165 13.86 -3.38 18.07
CA THR A 165 12.53 -2.82 18.32
C THR A 165 12.14 -1.81 17.24
N LYS A 166 13.04 -0.92 16.81
CA LYS A 166 12.78 0.00 15.68
C LYS A 166 12.48 -0.74 14.38
N GLY A 167 13.24 -1.79 14.08
CA GLY A 167 13.01 -2.63 12.89
C GLY A 167 11.62 -3.27 12.91
N LEU A 168 11.20 -3.83 14.06
CA LEU A 168 9.87 -4.43 14.23
C LEU A 168 8.75 -3.38 14.15
N ILE A 169 8.93 -2.21 14.77
CA ILE A 169 7.97 -1.11 14.70
C ILE A 169 7.81 -0.63 13.26
N ALA A 170 8.90 -0.37 12.56
CA ALA A 170 8.87 0.10 11.17
C ALA A 170 8.23 -0.93 10.22
N ALA A 171 8.59 -2.22 10.35
CA ALA A 171 7.98 -3.28 9.54
C ALA A 171 6.49 -3.45 9.86
N GLY A 172 6.12 -3.45 11.14
CA GLY A 172 4.74 -3.55 11.60
C GLY A 172 3.88 -2.38 11.11
N GLU A 173 4.42 -1.16 11.14
CA GLU A 173 3.73 0.02 10.62
C GLU A 173 3.43 -0.13 9.13
N VAL A 174 4.41 -0.53 8.31
CA VAL A 174 4.21 -0.68 6.86
C VAL A 174 3.10 -1.68 6.56
N LEU A 175 3.09 -2.80 7.28
CA LEU A 175 2.02 -3.80 7.17
C LEU A 175 0.67 -3.23 7.60
N LEU A 176 0.62 -2.52 8.73
CA LEU A 176 -0.60 -1.91 9.25
C LEU A 176 -1.15 -0.86 8.29
N VAL A 177 -0.31 0.03 7.78
CA VAL A 177 -0.68 1.08 6.83
C VAL A 177 -1.15 0.48 5.52
N ALA A 178 -0.45 -0.53 4.99
CA ALA A 178 -0.87 -1.22 3.77
C ALA A 178 -2.23 -1.91 3.96
N TRP A 179 -2.41 -2.62 5.07
CA TRP A 179 -3.67 -3.28 5.41
C TRP A 179 -4.81 -2.29 5.59
N ALA A 180 -4.60 -1.21 6.36
CA ALA A 180 -5.60 -0.19 6.64
C ALA A 180 -6.02 0.54 5.35
N ASN A 181 -5.07 0.94 4.51
CA ASN A 181 -5.37 1.55 3.21
C ASN A 181 -6.11 0.59 2.29
N ALA A 182 -5.71 -0.68 2.21
CA ALA A 182 -6.40 -1.67 1.40
C ALA A 182 -7.83 -1.94 1.90
N ARG A 183 -8.03 -2.01 3.22
CA ARG A 183 -9.35 -2.17 3.84
C ARG A 183 -10.24 -0.95 3.62
N TYR A 184 -9.68 0.25 3.76
CA TYR A 184 -10.38 1.52 3.55
C TYR A 184 -10.76 1.70 2.08
N MET A 185 -9.86 1.41 1.14
CA MET A 185 -10.15 1.53 -0.29
C MET A 185 -11.21 0.53 -0.74
N ARG A 186 -11.16 -0.73 -0.28
CA ARG A 186 -12.22 -1.70 -0.56
C ARG A 186 -13.57 -1.21 -0.06
N TRP A 187 -13.61 -0.75 1.19
CA TRP A 187 -14.83 -0.20 1.78
C TRP A 187 -15.39 1.01 1.00
N GLN A 188 -14.51 1.85 0.44
CA GLN A 188 -14.90 2.96 -0.42
C GLN A 188 -15.41 2.52 -1.80
N VAL A 189 -14.86 1.42 -2.34
CA VAL A 189 -15.34 0.82 -3.60
C VAL A 189 -16.74 0.23 -3.39
N ASP A 190 -16.96 -0.55 -2.33
CA ASP A 190 -18.28 -1.13 -2.02
C ASP A 190 -19.36 -0.05 -1.95
N ARG A 191 -19.06 1.09 -1.32
CA ARG A 191 -20.00 2.23 -1.24
C ARG A 191 -20.24 2.95 -2.56
N ASP A 192 -19.23 2.98 -3.43
CA ASP A 192 -19.35 3.54 -4.78
C ASP A 192 -20.19 2.62 -5.67
N GLU A 193 -20.04 1.29 -5.52
CA GLU A 193 -20.87 0.26 -6.16
C GLU A 193 -22.34 0.39 -5.73
N ASP A 194 -22.59 0.62 -4.44
CA ASP A 194 -23.94 0.87 -3.89
C ASP A 194 -24.55 2.24 -4.31
N GLY A 195 -23.82 3.05 -5.10
CA GLY A 195 -24.29 4.36 -5.56
C GLY A 195 -24.46 5.39 -4.44
N LEU A 196 -23.84 5.16 -3.28
CA LEU A 196 -23.98 6.05 -2.12
C LEU A 196 -23.25 7.37 -2.36
N ALA A 197 -23.85 8.48 -1.93
CA ALA A 197 -23.16 9.77 -1.92
C ALA A 197 -22.01 9.78 -0.90
N VAL A 198 -21.03 10.67 -1.14
CA VAL A 198 -19.93 10.91 -0.18
C VAL A 198 -20.53 11.48 1.11
N ALA A 199 -20.39 10.74 2.20
CA ALA A 199 -20.98 11.14 3.46
C ALA A 199 -20.13 12.23 4.16
N TRP A 200 -20.78 13.12 4.92
CA TRP A 200 -20.10 14.24 5.59
C TRP A 200 -18.97 13.77 6.54
N TRP A 201 -19.14 12.62 7.17
CA TRP A 201 -18.16 12.06 8.10
C TRP A 201 -16.87 11.58 7.38
N GLU A 202 -16.93 11.30 6.07
CA GLU A 202 -15.74 10.96 5.27
C GLU A 202 -14.80 12.19 5.18
N TYR A 203 -15.36 13.40 5.14
CA TYR A 203 -14.57 14.63 5.29
C TYR A 203 -14.05 14.81 6.72
N GLY A 204 -14.84 14.40 7.72
CA GLY A 204 -14.41 14.36 9.12
C GLY A 204 -13.16 13.51 9.32
N LEU A 205 -13.08 12.33 8.68
CA LEU A 205 -11.88 11.49 8.70
C LEU A 205 -10.67 12.18 8.07
N LEU A 206 -10.85 12.87 6.93
CA LEU A 206 -9.78 13.63 6.30
C LEU A 206 -9.26 14.74 7.21
N VAL A 207 -10.16 15.53 7.82
CA VAL A 207 -9.82 16.62 8.73
C VAL A 207 -9.12 16.07 9.99
N ALA A 208 -9.61 14.97 10.56
CA ALA A 208 -8.98 14.32 11.70
C ALA A 208 -7.56 13.83 11.36
N ALA A 209 -7.39 13.14 10.23
CA ALA A 209 -6.08 12.68 9.77
C ALA A 209 -5.11 13.86 9.54
N PHE A 210 -5.63 14.97 9.01
CA PHE A 210 -4.83 16.19 8.83
C PHE A 210 -4.43 16.81 10.17
N GLY A 211 -5.35 16.86 11.14
CA GLY A 211 -5.06 17.30 12.50
C GLY A 211 -3.96 16.46 13.16
N VAL A 212 -4.05 15.13 13.06
CA VAL A 212 -2.99 14.22 13.56
C VAL A 212 -1.66 14.51 12.86
N LEU A 213 -1.65 14.67 11.54
CA LEU A 213 -0.43 14.97 10.79
C LEU A 213 0.23 16.29 11.26
N VAL A 214 -0.57 17.35 11.45
CA VAL A 214 -0.09 18.65 11.93
C VAL A 214 0.48 18.52 13.35
N LEU A 215 -0.24 17.83 14.25
CA LEU A 215 0.23 17.59 15.62
C LEU A 215 1.53 16.79 15.64
N SER A 216 1.67 15.76 14.80
CA SER A 216 2.91 14.99 14.68
C SER A 216 4.07 15.86 14.16
N ALA A 217 3.82 16.75 13.19
CA ALA A 217 4.84 17.67 12.70
C ALA A 217 5.32 18.63 13.80
N ILE A 218 4.39 19.19 14.59
CA ILE A 218 4.71 20.02 15.76
C ILE A 218 5.54 19.23 16.77
N GLY A 219 5.13 17.99 17.07
CA GLY A 219 5.85 17.11 17.98
C GLY A 219 7.29 16.80 17.54
N LEU A 220 7.50 16.53 16.25
CA LEU A 220 8.85 16.31 15.70
C LEU A 220 9.74 17.54 15.83
N VAL A 221 9.20 18.73 15.53
CA VAL A 221 9.96 20.00 15.69
C VAL A 221 10.29 20.24 17.16
N ALA A 222 9.34 20.06 18.07
CA ALA A 222 9.56 20.21 19.50
C ALA A 222 10.62 19.23 20.03
N ALA A 223 10.59 17.97 19.60
CA ALA A 223 11.58 16.97 19.95
C ALA A 223 12.98 17.35 19.44
N ALA A 224 13.10 17.82 18.20
CA ALA A 224 14.36 18.27 17.63
C ALA A 224 14.95 19.46 18.42
N ILE A 225 14.13 20.45 18.77
CA ILE A 225 14.55 21.60 19.58
C ILE A 225 15.04 21.12 20.96
N ALA A 226 14.29 20.22 21.62
CA ALA A 226 14.66 19.70 22.93
C ALA A 226 16.03 18.99 22.90
N VAL A 227 16.32 18.22 21.85
CA VAL A 227 17.62 17.56 21.66
C VAL A 227 18.74 18.58 21.50
N VAL A 228 18.54 19.66 20.72
CA VAL A 228 19.54 20.72 20.55
C VAL A 228 19.83 21.41 21.87
N ILE A 229 18.79 21.78 22.63
CA ILE A 229 18.95 22.43 23.95
C ILE A 229 19.70 21.51 24.92
N ALA A 230 19.33 20.21 24.96
CA ALA A 230 20.01 19.24 25.81
C ALA A 230 21.49 19.07 25.42
N ALA A 231 21.81 19.03 24.13
CA ALA A 231 23.19 18.94 23.65
C ALA A 231 24.02 20.18 24.00
N GLN A 232 23.43 21.38 23.91
CA GLN A 232 24.06 22.63 24.35
C GLN A 232 24.37 22.62 25.85
N ALA A 233 23.40 22.22 26.68
CA ALA A 233 23.59 22.14 28.13
C ALA A 233 24.68 21.14 28.53
N VAL A 234 24.77 19.99 27.84
CA VAL A 234 25.86 19.01 28.06
C VAL A 234 27.21 19.60 27.63
N ALA A 235 27.28 20.31 26.51
CA ALA A 235 28.51 20.94 26.05
C ALA A 235 29.01 22.02 27.03
N GLU A 236 28.11 22.85 27.57
CA GLU A 236 28.43 23.85 28.59
C GLU A 236 28.90 23.20 29.90
N GLY A 237 28.25 22.12 30.34
CA GLY A 237 28.64 21.38 31.54
C GLY A 237 29.97 20.64 31.44
N LEU A 238 30.49 20.39 30.23
CA LEU A 238 31.81 19.79 30.01
C LEU A 238 32.96 20.82 29.96
N ILE A 239 32.64 22.12 29.87
CA ILE A 239 33.62 23.22 29.82
C ILE A 239 33.96 23.72 31.23
N HIS A 240 33.16 23.37 32.24
CA HIS A 240 33.35 23.70 33.65
C HIS A 240 33.83 22.50 34.47
#